data_AF-A0A100HMU4-F1
#
_entry.id   AF-A0A100HMU4-F1
#
_cell.length_a   1.000
_cell.length_b   1.000
_cell.length_c   1.000
_cell.angle_alpha   90.00
_cell.angle_beta   90.00
_cell.angle_gamma   90.00
#
_symmetry.space_group_name_H-M   'P 1'
#
loop_
_entity.id
_entity.type
_entity.pdbx_description
1 polymer ?
#
loop_
_entity_poly.entity_id
_entity_poly.type
_entity_poly.pdbx_seq_one_letter_code
_entity_poly.pdbx_strand_id
1 'polypeptide(L)'
;MTGWSEPFRWTVVVQRALIGETEAAVRALAVRVVACCPAAASVIVSSCAGVGLLDAEGEVLDVADLDADVAVEVAELFGVGVYALPLQGRPGCRVEAAYEPKVKPKVKP
;
A
#
# COMPACT_ATOMS: atom_id res chain seq x y z
N MET A 1 -2.98 -20.15 -23.11
CA MET A 1 -3.67 -18.85 -22.99
C MET A 1 -3.62 -18.43 -21.53
N THR A 2 -2.59 -17.67 -21.13
CA THR A 2 -2.46 -17.19 -19.74
C THR A 2 -2.85 -15.73 -19.70
N GLY A 3 -4.16 -15.49 -19.63
CA GLY A 3 -4.70 -14.18 -19.26
C GLY A 3 -4.56 -14.02 -17.75
N TRP A 4 -3.35 -13.82 -17.26
CA TRP A 4 -3.15 -13.31 -15.90
C TRP A 4 -3.32 -11.80 -16.00
N SER A 5 -4.56 -11.34 -15.87
CA SER A 5 -4.82 -9.99 -15.39
C SER A 5 -4.05 -9.87 -14.09
N GLU A 6 -3.02 -9.01 -14.03
CA GLU A 6 -2.35 -8.72 -12.77
C GLU A 6 -3.43 -8.44 -11.72
N PRO A 7 -3.39 -9.09 -10.54
CA PRO A 7 -4.41 -8.90 -9.52
C PRO A 7 -4.53 -7.39 -9.28
N PHE A 8 -5.74 -6.84 -9.34
CA PHE A 8 -5.97 -5.41 -9.23
C PHE A 8 -5.35 -4.87 -7.93
N ARG A 9 -4.36 -3.97 -8.03
CA ARG A 9 -3.70 -3.34 -6.88
C ARG A 9 -4.01 -1.85 -6.84
N TRP A 10 -4.24 -1.34 -5.65
CA TRP A 10 -4.56 0.06 -5.41
C TRP A 10 -3.29 0.92 -5.42
N THR A 11 -3.50 2.20 -5.74
CA THR A 11 -2.49 3.25 -5.76
C THR A 11 -2.67 4.14 -4.53
N VAL A 12 -1.58 4.52 -3.89
CA VAL A 12 -1.58 5.53 -2.82
C VAL A 12 -1.53 6.91 -3.47
N VAL A 13 -2.52 7.77 -3.19
CA VAL A 13 -2.62 9.10 -3.79
C VAL A 13 -2.38 10.16 -2.71
N VAL A 14 -1.32 10.96 -2.86
CA VAL A 14 -0.88 11.95 -1.86
C VAL A 14 -0.59 13.30 -2.51
N GLN A 15 -0.50 14.37 -1.71
CA GLN A 15 -0.03 15.66 -2.23
C GLN A 15 1.34 15.50 -2.92
N ARG A 16 1.56 16.22 -4.03
CA ARG A 16 2.78 16.09 -4.84
C ARG A 16 4.07 16.24 -4.01
N ALA A 17 4.09 17.17 -3.06
CA ALA A 17 5.25 17.42 -2.19
C ALA A 17 5.61 16.22 -1.29
N LEU A 18 4.65 15.32 -1.04
CA LEU A 18 4.81 14.19 -0.12
C LEU A 18 5.20 12.88 -0.81
N ILE A 19 5.24 12.82 -2.15
CA ILE A 19 5.48 11.56 -2.89
C ILE A 19 6.76 10.85 -2.40
N GLY A 20 7.88 11.57 -2.33
CA GLY A 20 9.16 10.97 -1.91
C GLY A 20 9.16 10.49 -0.45
N GLU A 21 8.48 11.22 0.44
CA GLU A 21 8.33 10.82 1.85
C GLU A 21 7.43 9.58 1.98
N THR A 22 6.30 9.55 1.26
CA THR A 22 5.39 8.41 1.23
C THR A 22 6.06 7.17 0.65
N GLU A 23 6.83 7.29 -0.44
CA GLU A 23 7.59 6.17 -1.00
C GLU A 23 8.61 5.61 0.00
N ALA A 24 9.31 6.48 0.73
CA ALA A 24 10.24 6.06 1.77
C ALA A 24 9.54 5.37 2.95
N ALA A 25 8.40 5.92 3.40
CA ALA A 25 7.59 5.35 4.47
C ALA A 25 7.04 3.96 4.08
N VAL A 26 6.49 3.82 2.86
CA VAL A 26 6.00 2.55 2.34
C VAL A 26 7.13 1.51 2.26
N ARG A 27 8.34 1.90 1.85
CA ARG A 27 9.51 0.98 1.85
C ARG A 27 9.93 0.57 3.26
N ALA A 28 9.99 1.50 4.20
CA ALA A 28 10.32 1.19 5.58
C ALA A 28 9.30 0.23 6.21
N LEU A 29 8.01 0.47 5.96
CA LEU A 29 6.92 -0.39 6.42
C LEU A 29 7.00 -1.78 5.79
N ALA A 30 7.31 -1.87 4.49
CA ALA A 30 7.48 -3.16 3.81
C ALA A 30 8.59 -4.02 4.44
N VAL A 31 9.71 -3.42 4.83
CA VAL A 31 10.80 -4.12 5.52
C VAL A 31 10.31 -4.69 6.85
N ARG A 32 9.51 -3.93 7.61
CA ARG A 32 8.96 -4.40 8.90
C ARG A 32 7.93 -5.50 8.72
N VAL A 33 7.02 -5.37 7.76
CA VAL A 33 6.04 -6.41 7.43
C VAL A 33 6.75 -7.71 7.06
N VAL A 34 7.80 -7.65 6.23
CA VAL A 34 8.58 -8.84 5.83
C VAL A 34 9.41 -9.40 6.99
N ALA A 35 9.83 -8.56 7.94
CA ALA A 35 10.50 -9.05 9.15
C ALA A 35 9.57 -9.89 10.03
N CYS A 36 8.28 -9.53 10.13
CA CYS A 36 7.25 -10.33 10.80
C CYS A 36 6.85 -11.56 9.96
N CYS A 37 6.65 -11.37 8.66
CA CYS A 37 6.12 -12.38 7.74
C CYS A 37 6.94 -12.41 6.43
N PRO A 38 8.00 -13.24 6.34
CA PRO A 38 8.93 -13.21 5.20
C PRO A 38 8.31 -13.53 3.83
N ALA A 39 7.22 -14.29 3.80
CA ALA A 39 6.49 -14.63 2.58
C ALA A 39 5.58 -13.48 2.07
N ALA A 40 5.39 -12.42 2.86
CA ALA A 40 4.46 -11.35 2.53
C ALA A 40 4.93 -10.56 1.29
N ALA A 41 4.07 -10.52 0.29
CA ALA A 41 4.27 -9.80 -0.96
C ALA A 41 3.25 -8.66 -1.14
N SER A 42 2.14 -8.72 -0.41
CA SER A 42 1.06 -7.73 -0.48
C SER A 42 0.42 -7.55 0.90
N VAL A 43 -0.15 -6.37 1.14
CA VAL A 43 -1.03 -6.10 2.27
C VAL A 43 -2.47 -5.92 1.77
N ILE A 44 -3.43 -6.38 2.58
CA ILE A 44 -4.85 -6.12 2.42
C ILE A 44 -5.29 -5.27 3.60
N VAL A 45 -5.96 -4.16 3.33
CA VAL A 45 -6.67 -3.38 4.34
C VAL A 45 -8.17 -3.50 4.06
N SER A 46 -8.90 -4.06 5.01
CA SER A 46 -10.34 -4.29 4.93
C SER A 46 -11.05 -3.51 6.02
N SER A 47 -12.14 -2.82 5.65
CA SER A 47 -13.00 -2.12 6.61
C SER A 47 -13.67 -3.04 7.64
N CYS A 48 -13.77 -4.34 7.34
CA CYS A 48 -14.48 -5.32 8.17
C CYS A 48 -13.56 -6.33 8.86
N ALA A 49 -12.38 -6.59 8.28
CA ALA A 49 -11.47 -7.64 8.72
C ALA A 49 -10.09 -7.12 9.18
N GLY A 50 -9.86 -5.80 9.11
CA GLY A 50 -8.58 -5.22 9.48
C GLY A 50 -7.50 -5.47 8.43
N VAL A 51 -6.28 -5.76 8.89
CA VAL A 51 -5.11 -5.97 8.03
C VAL A 51 -4.87 -7.46 7.81
N GLY A 52 -4.64 -7.82 6.55
CA GLY A 52 -4.20 -9.15 6.13
C GLY A 52 -2.98 -9.09 5.23
N LEU A 53 -2.32 -10.23 5.02
CA LEU A 53 -1.14 -10.36 4.15
C LEU A 53 -1.40 -11.41 3.07
N LEU A 54 -0.83 -11.17 1.88
CA LEU A 54 -0.80 -12.15 0.80
C LEU A 54 0.63 -12.48 0.41
N ASP A 55 0.87 -13.71 -0.04
CA ASP A 55 2.11 -14.10 -0.70
C ASP A 55 2.21 -13.59 -2.15
N ALA A 56 3.17 -14.11 -2.90
CA ALA A 56 3.43 -13.70 -4.29
C ALA A 56 2.36 -14.25 -5.25
N GLU A 57 1.76 -15.38 -4.89
CA GLU A 57 0.72 -16.12 -5.59
C GLU A 57 -0.67 -15.52 -5.33
N GLY A 58 -0.82 -14.75 -4.25
CA GLY A 58 -2.08 -14.12 -3.85
C GLY A 58 -2.85 -14.90 -2.81
N GLU A 59 -2.23 -15.89 -2.16
CA GLU A 59 -2.82 -16.68 -1.10
C GLU A 59 -2.72 -15.94 0.24
N VAL A 60 -3.72 -16.12 1.09
CA VAL A 60 -3.79 -15.47 2.41
C VAL A 60 -2.79 -16.12 3.34
N LEU A 61 -1.94 -15.29 3.95
CA LEU A 61 -0.98 -15.71 4.95
C LEU A 61 -1.60 -15.67 6.36
N ASP A 62 -1.11 -16.55 7.24
CA ASP A 62 -1.34 -16.42 8.67
C ASP A 62 -0.61 -15.17 9.19
N VAL A 63 -1.34 -14.32 9.91
CA VAL A 63 -0.87 -13.03 10.43
C VAL A 63 -0.70 -13.06 11.95
N ALA A 64 -0.70 -14.24 12.58
CA ALA A 64 -0.49 -14.38 14.01
C ALA A 64 0.80 -13.71 14.51
N ASP A 65 1.84 -13.70 13.66
CA ASP A 65 3.15 -13.09 13.95
C ASP A 65 3.25 -11.61 13.51
N LEU A 66 2.19 -11.04 12.94
CA LEU A 66 2.18 -9.63 12.56
C LEU A 66 2.06 -8.75 13.80
N ASP A 67 3.07 -7.93 14.03
CA ASP A 67 3.10 -6.97 15.13
C ASP A 67 1.90 -5.99 15.02
N ALA A 68 1.21 -5.77 16.15
CA ALA A 68 0.03 -4.91 16.20
C ALA A 68 0.35 -3.46 15.78
N ASP A 69 1.53 -2.94 16.13
CA ASP A 69 1.94 -1.59 15.75
C ASP A 69 2.19 -1.52 14.23
N VAL A 70 2.76 -2.59 13.65
CA VAL A 70 2.91 -2.70 12.19
C VAL A 70 1.56 -2.75 11.51
N ALA A 71 0.60 -3.49 12.06
CA ALA A 71 -0.77 -3.55 11.52
C ALA A 71 -1.48 -2.20 11.57
N VAL A 72 -1.32 -1.43 12.66
CA VAL A 72 -1.86 -0.07 12.77
C VAL A 72 -1.23 0.84 11.73
N GLU A 73 0.10 0.85 11.59
CA GLU A 73 0.78 1.67 10.59
C GLU A 73 0.38 1.31 9.15
N VAL A 74 0.15 0.02 8.86
CA VAL A 74 -0.41 -0.43 7.58
C VAL A 74 -1.79 0.18 7.35
N ALA A 75 -2.68 0.13 8.34
CA ALA A 75 -4.03 0.69 8.21
C ALA A 75 -4.06 2.22 8.14
N GLU A 76 -3.10 2.91 8.75
CA GLU A 76 -2.98 4.37 8.70
C GLU A 76 -2.38 4.87 7.38
N LEU A 77 -1.33 4.19 6.89
CA LEU A 77 -0.65 4.55 5.66
C LEU A 77 -1.46 4.18 4.42
N PHE A 78 -2.16 3.05 4.47
CA PHE A 78 -2.97 2.55 3.37
C PHE A 78 -4.46 2.64 3.70
N GLY A 79 -5.25 3.19 2.78
CA GLY A 79 -6.71 3.06 2.84
C GLY A 79 -7.17 1.64 2.51
N VAL A 80 -8.47 1.37 2.63
CA VAL A 80 -9.07 0.08 2.23
C VAL A 80 -8.64 -0.30 0.81
N GLY A 81 -8.09 -1.50 0.65
CA GLY A 81 -7.56 -1.96 -0.64
C GLY A 81 -6.49 -3.05 -0.50
N VAL A 82 -5.88 -3.38 -1.64
CA VAL A 82 -4.79 -4.35 -1.75
C VAL A 82 -3.59 -3.66 -2.38
N TYR A 83 -2.44 -3.69 -1.70
CA TYR A 83 -1.23 -2.96 -2.08
C TYR A 83 -0.04 -3.91 -2.16
N ALA A 84 0.76 -3.81 -3.22
CA ALA A 84 2.05 -4.52 -3.31
C ALA A 84 3.07 -3.89 -2.37
N LEU A 85 3.83 -4.72 -1.66
CA LEU A 85 4.98 -4.24 -0.90
C LEU A 85 6.17 -3.98 -1.85
N PRO A 86 6.87 -2.85 -1.74
CA PRO A 86 8.12 -2.62 -2.45
C PRO A 86 9.26 -3.42 -1.82
N LEU A 87 9.55 -4.59 -2.38
CA LEU A 87 10.63 -5.48 -1.95
C LEU A 87 11.87 -5.32 -2.82
N GLN A 88 12.99 -5.95 -2.45
CA GLN A 88 14.19 -5.93 -3.28
C GLN A 88 13.88 -6.49 -4.68
N GLY A 89 14.17 -5.70 -5.73
CA GLY A 89 13.85 -6.07 -7.12
C GLY A 89 12.37 -5.94 -7.50
N ARG A 90 11.50 -5.46 -6.59
CA ARG A 90 10.07 -5.26 -6.83
C ARG A 90 9.64 -3.83 -6.54
N PRO A 91 9.07 -3.09 -7.51
CA PRO A 91 8.73 -1.68 -7.31
C PRO A 91 7.61 -1.43 -6.28
N GLY A 92 6.75 -2.41 -5.99
CA GLY A 92 5.66 -2.29 -5.00
C GLY A 92 4.42 -1.56 -5.53
N CYS A 93 3.56 -1.08 -4.63
CA CYS A 93 2.40 -0.25 -4.96
C CYS A 93 2.85 1.11 -5.52
N ARG A 94 2.04 1.69 -6.40
CA ARG A 94 2.31 3.02 -6.94
C ARG A 94 1.94 4.09 -5.92
N VAL A 95 2.76 5.12 -5.84
CA VAL A 95 2.46 6.38 -5.13
C VAL A 95 2.33 7.47 -6.18
N GLU A 96 1.18 8.12 -6.23
CA GLU A 96 0.86 9.12 -7.25
C GLU A 96 0.47 10.47 -6.64
N ALA A 97 0.71 11.54 -7.39
CA ALA A 97 0.27 12.86 -7.02
C ALA A 97 -1.27 12.95 -7.05
N ALA A 98 -1.84 13.54 -6.02
CA ALA A 98 -3.22 13.98 -6.00
C ALA A 98 -3.50 14.94 -7.15
N TYR A 99 -4.72 14.89 -7.67
CA TYR A 99 -5.17 15.81 -8.69
C TYR A 99 -5.15 17.25 -8.16
N GLU A 100 -4.35 18.12 -8.80
CA GLU A 100 -4.38 19.56 -8.55
C GLU A 100 -5.35 20.22 -9.55
N PRO A 101 -6.52 20.73 -9.11
CA PRO A 101 -7.44 21.41 -10.01
C PRO A 101 -6.79 22.68 -10.56
N LYS A 102 -6.78 22.82 -11.89
CA LYS A 102 -6.21 23.99 -12.59
C LYS A 102 -7.02 25.29 -12.42
N VAL A 103 -8.14 25.27 -11.71
CA VAL A 103 -9.05 26.41 -11.60
C VAL A 103 -8.78 27.16 -10.29
N LYS A 104 -8.17 28.34 -10.38
CA LYS A 104 -8.22 29.32 -9.30
C LYS A 104 -9.70 29.66 -9.03
N PRO A 105 -10.19 29.62 -7.78
CA PRO A 105 -11.51 30.13 -7.47
C PRO A 105 -11.60 31.56 -8.02
N LYS A 106 -12.58 31.83 -8.89
CA LYS A 106 -12.91 33.21 -9.23
C LYS A 106 -13.45 33.84 -7.95
N VAL A 107 -12.60 34.55 -7.22
CA VAL A 107 -13.07 35.50 -6.21
C VAL A 107 -13.84 36.55 -6.99
N LYS A 108 -15.17 36.52 -6.88
CA LYS A 108 -16.03 37.56 -7.44
C LYS A 108 -15.89 38.78 -6.52
N PRO A 109 -15.66 39.99 -7.06
CA PRO A 109 -15.60 41.22 -6.28
C PRO A 109 -16.93 41.52 -5.58
#